data_AF-A0A9E5UTL1-F1
#
_entry.id   AF-A0A9E5UTL1-F1
#
_cell.length_a   1.000
_cell.length_b   1.000
_cell.length_c   1.000
_cell.angle_alpha   90.00
_cell.angle_beta   90.00
_cell.angle_gamma   90.00
#
_symmetry.space_group_name_H-M   'P 1'
#
loop_
_entity.id
_entity.type
_entity.pdbx_description
1 polymer ?
#
loop_
_entity_poly.entity_id
_entity_poly.type
_entity_poly.pdbx_seq_one_letter_code
_entity_poly.pdbx_strand_id
1 'polypeptide(L)'
;MGYNEQDPEWATIRENLLASLPLEETEESKGRLNGFFEGFPVDILLFPEESLDMATHYLSFPEVGHLLGRIAHGLGLDLNPEGLYYTYRREDGQYKRPLLLSRDFPTICQFFGLSARAWQNGFAKPEEMFAWVTASPYFSSKPYKQPATELKQRLEQRPQLQAFRDYLQKNRFFRPGQSPEILPHVILLRLEKFFPECQLRQFISQEQYLETKAQEIYQKFNKKLVQGWLPDLSKEVLSDFLTAFKQQHVNFKAYVRRSNVEQICEDVKAFHEGFGKVVE
;
A
#
# COMPACT_ATOMS: atom_id res chain seq x y z
N MET A 1 0.45 5.86 5.50
CA MET A 1 0.07 4.83 6.47
C MET A 1 0.33 5.48 7.80
N GLY A 2 -0.74 5.97 8.40
CA GLY A 2 -0.74 6.63 9.69
C GLY A 2 -1.70 5.83 10.57
N TYR A 3 -1.41 5.79 11.86
CA TYR A 3 -2.38 5.37 12.86
C TYR A 3 -3.73 6.03 12.59
N ASN A 4 -4.82 5.31 12.86
CA ASN A 4 -6.14 5.88 12.74
C ASN A 4 -6.25 7.03 13.77
N GLU A 5 -6.36 8.27 13.31
CA GLU A 5 -6.50 9.45 14.17
C GLU A 5 -7.72 9.37 15.11
N GLN A 6 -8.64 8.44 14.85
CA GLN A 6 -9.81 8.15 15.67
C GLN A 6 -9.59 7.06 16.73
N ASP A 7 -8.38 6.51 16.85
CA ASP A 7 -8.06 5.57 17.91
C ASP A 7 -8.01 6.30 19.27
N PRO A 8 -8.89 5.99 20.24
CA PRO A 8 -8.88 6.64 21.55
C PRO A 8 -7.54 6.50 22.27
N GLU A 9 -6.79 5.44 21.97
CA GLU A 9 -5.48 5.17 22.56
C GLU A 9 -4.41 6.16 22.05
N TRP A 10 -4.55 6.66 20.81
CA TRP A 10 -3.63 7.67 20.25
C TRP A 10 -3.71 8.99 21.00
N ALA A 11 -4.93 9.49 21.26
CA ALA A 11 -5.12 10.74 21.96
C ALA A 11 -4.45 10.72 23.34
N THR A 12 -4.59 9.61 24.08
CA THR A 12 -3.96 9.42 25.38
C THR A 12 -2.43 9.29 25.28
N ILE A 13 -1.90 8.49 24.35
CA ILE A 13 -0.45 8.35 24.15
C ILE A 13 0.16 9.72 23.80
N ARG A 14 -0.50 10.48 22.92
CA ARG A 14 -0.08 11.82 22.53
C ARG A 14 -0.03 12.79 23.71
N GLU A 15 -1.09 12.85 24.51
CA GLU A 15 -1.14 13.75 25.68
C GLU A 15 -0.01 13.44 26.66
N ASN A 16 0.24 12.15 26.92
CA ASN A 16 1.35 11.71 27.77
C ASN A 16 2.71 12.07 27.17
N LEU A 17 2.89 11.88 25.85
CA LEU A 17 4.12 12.23 25.15
C LEU A 17 4.40 13.73 25.22
N LEU A 18 3.43 14.58 24.87
CA LEU A 18 3.57 16.04 24.89
C LEU A 18 3.78 16.59 26.31
N ALA A 19 3.23 15.93 27.34
CA ALA A 19 3.51 16.27 28.73
C ALA A 19 4.97 15.94 29.13
N SER A 20 5.54 14.87 28.59
CA SER A 20 6.90 14.42 28.89
C SER A 20 8.00 15.06 28.01
N LEU A 21 7.64 15.43 26.78
CA LEU A 21 8.51 16.02 25.78
C LEU A 21 7.77 17.22 25.16
N PRO A 22 7.78 18.39 25.82
CA PRO A 22 7.07 19.56 25.36
C PRO A 22 7.69 20.05 24.06
N LEU A 23 7.00 19.80 22.95
CA LEU A 23 7.38 20.27 21.62
C LEU A 23 6.80 21.67 21.36
N GLU A 24 7.65 22.56 20.85
CA GLU A 24 7.25 23.86 20.30
C GLU A 24 6.75 23.68 18.86
N GLU A 25 5.85 24.57 18.41
CA GLU A 25 5.36 24.65 17.01
C GLU A 25 4.91 23.30 16.44
N THR A 26 3.98 22.63 17.12
CA THR A 26 3.56 21.28 16.75
C THR A 26 2.66 21.25 15.52
N GLU A 27 3.02 20.41 14.55
CA GLU A 27 2.19 20.07 13.39
C GLU A 27 1.93 18.56 13.32
N GLU A 28 0.69 18.19 13.06
CA GLU A 28 0.27 16.80 12.88
C GLU A 28 -0.05 16.52 11.42
N SER A 29 0.46 15.39 10.92
CA SER A 29 0.07 14.91 9.60
C SER A 29 0.13 13.39 9.54
N LYS A 30 -1.01 12.73 9.35
CA LYS A 30 -1.11 11.28 9.09
C LYS A 30 -0.44 10.44 10.20
N GLY A 31 -0.72 10.74 11.46
CA GLY A 31 -0.16 10.00 12.62
C GLY A 31 1.34 10.24 12.86
N ARG A 32 1.88 11.36 12.37
CA ARG A 32 3.20 11.87 12.69
C ARG A 32 3.07 13.21 13.39
N LEU A 33 3.81 13.38 14.48
CA LEU A 33 3.89 14.63 15.22
C LEU A 33 5.26 15.25 14.98
N ASN A 34 5.27 16.47 14.47
CA ASN A 34 6.48 17.24 14.22
C ASN A 34 6.50 18.43 15.17
N GLY A 35 7.68 18.83 15.61
CA GLY A 35 7.86 20.07 16.35
C GLY A 35 9.32 20.32 16.66
N PHE A 36 9.58 21.23 17.59
CA PHE A 36 10.92 21.54 18.06
C PHE A 36 11.06 21.21 19.55
N PHE A 37 12.16 20.56 19.92
CA PHE A 37 12.55 20.38 21.31
C PHE A 37 13.89 21.06 21.52
N GLU A 38 13.94 22.08 22.37
CA GLU A 38 15.15 22.88 22.63
C GLU A 38 15.83 23.41 21.35
N GLY A 39 15.02 23.83 20.36
CA GLY A 39 15.50 24.31 19.06
C GLY A 39 15.93 23.23 18.06
N PHE A 40 15.81 21.95 18.41
CA PHE A 40 16.07 20.83 17.50
C PHE A 40 14.77 20.32 16.87
N PRO A 41 14.73 20.08 15.55
CA PRO A 41 13.57 19.47 14.92
C PRO A 41 13.43 18.02 15.42
N VAL A 42 12.23 17.67 15.90
CA VAL A 42 11.88 16.34 16.37
C VAL A 42 10.67 15.82 15.60
N ASP A 43 10.83 14.62 15.06
CA ASP A 43 9.77 13.86 14.41
C ASP A 43 9.42 12.66 15.28
N ILE A 44 8.17 12.59 15.75
CA ILE A 44 7.64 11.44 16.48
C ILE A 44 6.76 10.63 15.53
N LEU A 45 7.12 9.35 15.40
CA LEU A 45 6.43 8.37 14.58
C LEU A 45 5.89 7.26 15.48
N LEU A 46 4.64 6.89 15.28
CA LEU A 46 4.04 5.75 15.95
C LEU A 46 3.92 4.54 15.02
N PHE A 47 4.21 3.38 15.59
CA PHE A 47 4.06 2.09 14.94
C PHE A 47 3.42 1.11 15.93
N PRO A 48 2.59 0.17 15.44
CA PRO A 48 2.14 -0.96 16.25
C PRO A 48 3.34 -1.70 16.84
N GLU A 49 3.16 -2.27 18.04
CA GLU A 49 4.25 -2.96 18.76
C GLU A 49 4.89 -4.04 17.88
N GLU A 50 4.09 -4.79 17.13
CA GLU A 50 4.57 -5.87 16.27
C GLU A 50 5.40 -5.40 15.06
N SER A 51 5.44 -4.10 14.76
CA SER A 51 6.25 -3.54 13.68
C SER A 51 7.36 -2.62 14.15
N LEU A 52 7.53 -2.39 15.45
CA LEU A 52 8.57 -1.51 15.98
C LEU A 52 9.98 -1.92 15.49
N ASP A 53 10.34 -3.19 15.59
CA ASP A 53 11.66 -3.67 15.13
C ASP A 53 11.88 -3.42 13.63
N MET A 54 10.85 -3.70 12.82
CA MET A 54 10.89 -3.46 11.38
C MET A 54 11.01 -1.96 11.07
N ALA A 55 10.27 -1.12 11.77
CA ALA A 55 10.28 0.32 11.62
C ALA A 55 11.65 0.89 12.00
N THR A 56 12.23 0.43 13.11
CA THR A 56 13.59 0.77 13.53
C THR A 56 14.58 0.45 12.42
N HIS A 57 14.55 -0.76 11.86
CA HIS A 57 15.46 -1.09 10.75
C HIS A 57 15.21 -0.27 9.50
N TYR A 58 13.96 -0.10 9.09
CA TYR A 58 13.60 0.68 7.91
C TYR A 58 14.05 2.15 8.01
N LEU A 59 13.98 2.72 9.20
CA LEU A 59 14.28 4.14 9.47
C LEU A 59 15.73 4.39 9.91
N SER A 60 16.48 3.37 10.34
CA SER A 60 17.87 3.50 10.83
C SER A 60 18.82 4.11 9.78
N PHE A 61 18.59 3.83 8.50
CA PHE A 61 19.29 4.46 7.39
C PHE A 61 18.24 4.95 6.38
N PRO A 62 17.89 6.25 6.37
CA PRO A 62 16.76 6.77 5.59
C PRO A 62 16.78 6.40 4.10
N GLU A 63 17.97 6.28 3.52
CA GLU A 63 18.12 5.87 2.13
C GLU A 63 17.98 4.36 1.94
N VAL A 64 18.35 3.52 2.91
CA VAL A 64 18.22 2.05 2.75
C VAL A 64 16.77 1.65 2.61
N GLY A 65 15.88 2.16 3.46
CA GLY A 65 14.45 1.93 3.31
C GLY A 65 13.94 2.35 1.92
N HIS A 66 14.43 3.49 1.41
CA HIS A 66 14.09 3.96 0.07
C HIS A 66 14.62 3.05 -1.05
N LEU A 67 15.88 2.65 -0.97
CA LEU A 67 16.56 1.83 -1.96
C LEU A 67 15.98 0.41 -2.00
N LEU A 68 15.80 -0.23 -0.84
CA LEU A 68 15.13 -1.53 -0.72
C LEU A 68 13.67 -1.44 -1.16
N GLY A 69 12.97 -0.34 -0.84
CA GLY A 69 11.61 -0.08 -1.33
C GLY A 69 11.53 -0.04 -2.86
N ARG A 70 12.55 0.50 -3.54
CA ARG A 70 12.60 0.45 -5.01
C ARG A 70 12.89 -0.94 -5.56
N ILE A 71 13.73 -1.73 -4.90
CA ILE A 71 13.94 -3.14 -5.25
C ILE A 71 12.60 -3.89 -5.10
N ALA A 72 11.94 -3.76 -3.95
CA ALA A 72 10.63 -4.36 -3.69
C ALA A 72 9.60 -3.99 -4.76
N HIS A 73 9.49 -2.70 -5.09
CA HIS A 73 8.57 -2.21 -6.10
C HIS A 73 8.84 -2.81 -7.50
N GLY A 74 10.11 -2.98 -7.86
CA GLY A 74 10.50 -3.68 -9.09
C GLY A 74 10.05 -5.15 -9.16
N LEU A 75 9.76 -5.75 -8.01
CA LEU A 75 9.22 -7.12 -7.88
C LEU A 75 7.70 -7.14 -7.68
N GLY A 76 7.02 -5.99 -7.75
CA GLY A 76 5.59 -5.86 -7.46
C GLY A 76 5.22 -5.93 -5.98
N LEU A 77 6.22 -5.78 -5.10
CA LEU A 77 6.09 -5.78 -3.64
C LEU A 77 6.11 -4.36 -3.08
N ASP A 78 5.61 -4.21 -1.86
CA ASP A 78 5.64 -2.95 -1.11
C ASP A 78 6.42 -3.18 0.19
N LEU A 79 7.55 -2.49 0.36
CA LEU A 79 8.32 -2.48 1.61
C LEU A 79 8.12 -1.14 2.31
N ASN A 80 7.74 -1.18 3.59
CA ASN A 80 7.51 -0.01 4.41
C ASN A 80 7.91 -0.31 5.88
N PRO A 81 7.82 0.66 6.81
CA PRO A 81 8.16 0.42 8.21
C PRO A 81 7.36 -0.69 8.90
N GLU A 82 6.18 -1.04 8.38
CA GLU A 82 5.33 -2.09 8.95
C GLU A 82 5.66 -3.50 8.44
N GLY A 83 6.44 -3.62 7.37
CA GLY A 83 6.85 -4.91 6.79
C GLY A 83 7.03 -4.92 5.27
N LEU A 84 7.22 -6.13 4.76
CA LEU A 84 7.20 -6.45 3.34
C LEU A 84 5.82 -7.02 2.97
N TYR A 85 5.23 -6.53 1.89
CA TYR A 85 3.88 -6.88 1.47
C TYR A 85 3.83 -7.29 -0.01
N TYR A 86 2.98 -8.26 -0.31
CA TYR A 86 2.42 -8.47 -1.64
C TYR A 86 1.08 -7.76 -1.72
N THR A 87 0.84 -6.96 -2.76
CA THR A 87 -0.44 -6.27 -2.94
C THR A 87 -1.18 -6.87 -4.13
N TYR A 88 -2.29 -7.57 -3.86
CA TYR A 88 -3.23 -7.97 -4.91
C TYR A 88 -3.88 -6.72 -5.50
N ARG A 89 -3.89 -6.63 -6.83
CA ARG A 89 -4.44 -5.51 -7.58
C ARG A 89 -5.40 -6.08 -8.64
N ARG A 90 -6.63 -5.56 -8.68
CA ARG A 90 -7.55 -5.88 -9.78
C ARG A 90 -7.12 -5.18 -11.06
N GLU A 91 -7.65 -5.63 -12.19
CA GLU A 91 -7.34 -5.05 -13.50
C GLU A 91 -7.69 -3.56 -13.59
N ASP A 92 -8.71 -3.11 -12.86
CA ASP A 92 -9.12 -1.70 -12.79
C ASP A 92 -8.15 -0.80 -12.00
N GLY A 93 -7.20 -1.39 -11.26
CA GLY A 93 -6.23 -0.70 -10.41
C GLY A 93 -6.81 0.00 -9.17
N GLN A 94 -8.13 0.00 -8.99
CA GLN A 94 -8.83 0.68 -7.90
C GLN A 94 -8.86 -0.17 -6.64
N TYR A 95 -9.03 -1.48 -6.79
CA TYR A 95 -8.99 -2.41 -5.66
C TYR A 95 -7.56 -2.86 -5.38
N LYS A 96 -7.15 -2.70 -4.11
CA LYS A 96 -5.86 -3.15 -3.59
C LYS A 96 -6.05 -3.87 -2.27
N ARG A 97 -5.51 -5.07 -2.15
CA ARG A 97 -5.49 -5.83 -0.89
C ARG A 97 -4.05 -6.24 -0.56
N PRO A 98 -3.45 -5.69 0.52
CA PRO A 98 -2.12 -6.12 0.94
C PRO A 98 -2.18 -7.46 1.69
N LEU A 99 -1.18 -8.29 1.46
CA LEU A 99 -0.84 -9.49 2.20
C LEU A 99 0.54 -9.26 2.81
N LEU A 100 0.63 -9.31 4.14
CA LEU A 100 1.90 -9.25 4.83
C LEU A 100 2.71 -10.52 4.53
N LEU A 101 3.95 -10.32 4.07
CA LEU A 101 4.91 -11.39 3.83
C LEU A 101 5.82 -11.60 5.04
N SER A 102 6.39 -10.53 5.58
CA SER A 102 7.22 -10.62 6.78
C SER A 102 7.40 -9.25 7.43
N ARG A 103 7.63 -9.27 8.75
CA ARG A 103 8.15 -8.14 9.55
C ARG A 103 9.59 -8.38 10.01
N ASP A 104 10.10 -9.59 9.83
CA ASP A 104 11.46 -9.94 10.24
C ASP A 104 12.46 -9.41 9.20
N PHE A 105 13.13 -8.32 9.55
CA PHE A 105 14.08 -7.65 8.65
C PHE A 105 15.22 -8.58 8.17
N PRO A 106 15.83 -9.43 9.02
CA PRO A 106 16.79 -10.44 8.57
C PRO A 106 16.24 -11.37 7.47
N THR A 107 15.01 -11.87 7.63
CA THR A 107 14.33 -12.69 6.63
C THR A 107 14.07 -11.91 5.34
N ILE A 108 13.68 -10.64 5.44
CA ILE A 108 13.50 -9.74 4.28
C ILE A 108 14.84 -9.52 3.56
N CYS A 109 15.94 -9.29 4.29
CA CYS A 109 17.28 -9.20 3.70
C CYS A 109 17.65 -10.50 2.97
N GLN A 110 17.41 -11.65 3.61
CA GLN A 110 17.71 -12.95 3.01
C GLN A 110 16.89 -13.17 1.73
N PHE A 111 15.61 -12.80 1.71
CA PHE A 111 14.78 -12.84 0.51
C PHE A 111 15.39 -11.99 -0.61
N PHE A 112 15.85 -10.77 -0.29
CA PHE A 112 16.53 -9.90 -1.24
C PHE A 112 17.95 -10.33 -1.59
N GLY A 113 18.45 -11.46 -1.07
CA GLY A 113 19.82 -11.93 -1.30
C GLY A 113 20.89 -11.07 -0.63
N LEU A 114 20.53 -10.38 0.45
CA LEU A 114 21.38 -9.45 1.18
C LEU A 114 21.85 -10.06 2.51
N SER A 115 23.04 -9.65 2.96
CA SER A 115 23.60 -10.10 4.23
C SER A 115 22.97 -9.33 5.41
N ALA A 116 22.09 -9.99 6.16
CA ALA A 116 21.54 -9.44 7.41
C ALA A 116 22.64 -9.16 8.46
N ARG A 117 23.71 -9.97 8.46
CA ARG A 117 24.88 -9.75 9.33
C ARG A 117 25.62 -8.45 8.99
N ALA A 118 25.77 -8.15 7.70
CA ALA A 118 26.41 -6.88 7.30
C ALA A 118 25.57 -5.68 7.77
N TRP A 119 24.25 -5.79 7.70
CA TRP A 119 23.34 -4.78 8.25
C TRP A 119 23.49 -4.60 9.76
N GLN A 120 23.50 -5.69 10.53
CA GLN A 120 23.65 -5.65 11.99
C GLN A 120 24.99 -5.05 12.45
N ASN A 121 26.05 -5.26 11.67
CA ASN A 121 27.36 -4.66 11.94
C ASN A 121 27.39 -3.14 11.65
N GLY A 122 26.39 -2.62 10.93
CA GLY A 122 26.36 -1.25 10.45
C GLY A 122 27.32 -0.99 9.29
N PHE A 123 27.25 0.23 8.76
CA PHE A 123 28.11 0.71 7.69
C PHE A 123 28.91 1.91 8.19
N ALA A 124 30.24 1.87 8.05
CA ALA A 124 31.10 2.98 8.45
C ALA A 124 31.05 4.13 7.43
N LYS A 125 30.70 3.82 6.17
CA LYS A 125 30.64 4.77 5.07
C LYS A 125 29.41 4.54 4.20
N PRO A 126 28.83 5.60 3.59
CA PRO A 126 27.72 5.46 2.65
C PRO A 126 28.00 4.48 1.50
N GLU A 127 29.24 4.40 1.02
CA GLU A 127 29.62 3.49 -0.06
C GLU A 127 29.53 2.01 0.31
N GLU A 128 29.72 1.66 1.59
CA GLU A 128 29.56 0.28 2.08
C GLU A 128 28.08 -0.13 2.05
N MET A 129 27.21 0.80 2.46
CA MET A 129 25.75 0.65 2.38
C MET A 129 25.29 0.53 0.92
N PHE A 130 25.83 1.35 0.01
CA PHE A 130 25.53 1.29 -1.43
C PHE A 130 25.99 -0.03 -2.05
N ALA A 131 27.19 -0.49 -1.70
CA ALA A 131 27.70 -1.80 -2.11
C ALA A 131 26.81 -2.94 -1.61
N TRP A 132 26.35 -2.86 -0.36
CA TRP A 132 25.44 -3.85 0.21
C TRP A 132 24.10 -3.88 -0.55
N VAL A 133 23.42 -2.75 -0.75
CA VAL A 133 22.16 -2.70 -1.51
C VAL A 133 22.33 -3.23 -2.93
N THR A 134 23.38 -2.80 -3.63
CA THR A 134 23.61 -3.19 -5.04
C THR A 134 24.05 -4.64 -5.21
N ALA A 135 24.44 -5.33 -4.13
CA ALA A 135 24.73 -6.76 -4.14
C ALA A 135 23.45 -7.63 -4.26
N SER A 136 22.26 -7.05 -4.07
CA SER A 136 21.01 -7.78 -4.27
C SER A 136 20.90 -8.29 -5.71
N PRO A 137 20.59 -9.58 -5.94
CA PRO A 137 20.29 -10.11 -7.28
C PRO A 137 19.03 -9.50 -7.91
N TYR A 138 18.27 -8.70 -7.16
CA TYR A 138 17.07 -7.98 -7.63
C TYR A 138 17.35 -6.51 -7.94
N PHE A 139 18.56 -6.02 -7.65
CA PHE A 139 18.90 -4.63 -7.88
C PHE A 139 18.84 -4.29 -9.39
N SER A 140 18.28 -3.12 -9.69
CA SER A 140 18.18 -2.60 -11.05
C SER A 140 18.58 -1.13 -11.08
N SER A 141 19.55 -0.80 -11.92
CA SER A 141 20.03 0.58 -12.10
C SER A 141 19.15 1.42 -13.04
N LYS A 142 18.23 0.76 -13.77
CA LYS A 142 17.36 1.40 -14.78
C LYS A 142 16.63 2.65 -14.26
N PRO A 143 16.00 2.65 -13.06
CA PRO A 143 15.31 3.82 -12.54
C PRO A 143 16.25 5.02 -12.33
N TYR A 144 17.51 4.80 -11.97
CA TYR A 144 18.48 5.86 -11.70
C TYR A 144 19.17 6.39 -12.97
N LYS A 145 19.24 5.56 -14.01
CA LYS A 145 19.77 5.94 -15.32
C LYS A 145 18.82 6.90 -16.05
N GLN A 146 17.52 6.61 -16.00
CA GLN A 146 16.46 7.39 -16.64
C GLN A 146 15.36 7.65 -15.60
N PRO A 147 15.57 8.58 -14.66
CA PRO A 147 14.62 8.82 -13.60
C PRO A 147 13.34 9.44 -14.15
N ALA A 148 12.20 8.85 -13.77
CA ALA A 148 10.90 9.50 -13.91
C ALA A 148 10.86 10.78 -13.06
N THR A 149 9.91 11.68 -13.35
CA THR A 149 9.80 13.01 -12.73
C THR A 149 9.88 12.98 -11.21
N GLU A 150 9.17 12.06 -10.56
CA GLU A 150 9.15 11.93 -9.09
C GLU A 150 10.52 11.54 -8.51
N LEU A 151 11.23 10.59 -9.16
CA LEU A 151 12.58 10.22 -8.73
C LEU A 151 13.57 11.35 -9.02
N LYS A 152 13.39 12.09 -10.11
CA LYS A 152 14.22 13.26 -10.43
C LYS A 152 14.10 14.32 -9.34
N GLN A 153 12.88 14.68 -8.94
CA GLN A 153 12.65 15.62 -7.83
C GLN A 153 13.29 15.14 -6.52
N ARG A 154 13.14 13.84 -6.20
CA ARG A 154 13.76 13.26 -5.00
C ARG A 154 15.29 13.27 -5.05
N LEU A 155 15.90 13.04 -6.21
CA LEU A 155 17.36 13.12 -6.40
C LEU A 155 17.87 14.54 -6.14
N GLU A 156 17.12 15.56 -6.58
CA GLU A 156 17.47 16.97 -6.37
C GLU A 156 17.34 17.38 -4.89
N GLN A 157 16.37 16.82 -4.16
CA GLN A 157 16.10 17.17 -2.77
C GLN A 157 16.92 16.37 -1.75
N ARG A 158 17.54 15.24 -2.15
CA ARG A 158 18.19 14.30 -1.22
C ARG A 158 19.65 14.07 -1.61
N PRO A 159 20.61 14.76 -0.95
CA PRO A 159 22.03 14.64 -1.25
C PRO A 159 22.56 13.20 -1.23
N GLN A 160 22.07 12.36 -0.30
CA GLN A 160 22.49 10.96 -0.23
C GLN A 160 22.01 10.12 -1.42
N LEU A 161 20.82 10.39 -1.95
CA LEU A 161 20.30 9.70 -3.14
C LEU A 161 21.07 10.12 -4.41
N GLN A 162 21.49 11.39 -4.47
CA GLN A 162 22.41 11.84 -5.51
C GLN A 162 23.79 11.17 -5.38
N ALA A 163 24.34 11.06 -4.16
CA ALA A 163 25.58 10.33 -3.92
C ALA A 163 25.47 8.84 -4.32
N PHE A 164 24.31 8.21 -4.13
CA PHE A 164 24.06 6.86 -4.62
C PHE A 164 24.09 6.79 -6.16
N ARG A 165 23.47 7.76 -6.84
CA ARG A 165 23.52 7.83 -8.31
C ARG A 165 24.94 7.99 -8.82
N ASP A 166 25.75 8.83 -8.16
CA ASP A 166 27.16 9.02 -8.50
C ASP A 166 27.97 7.75 -8.25
N TYR A 167 27.69 7.03 -7.15
CA TYR A 167 28.23 5.70 -6.88
C TYR A 167 27.92 4.71 -8.01
N LEU A 168 26.68 4.66 -8.50
CA LEU A 168 26.28 3.78 -9.62
C LEU A 168 27.04 4.12 -10.90
N GLN A 169 27.23 5.41 -11.18
CA GLN A 169 27.98 5.88 -12.34
C GLN A 169 29.46 5.46 -12.25
N LYS A 170 30.09 5.73 -11.09
CA LYS A 170 31.50 5.40 -10.82
C LYS A 170 31.78 3.90 -10.93
N ASN A 171 30.87 3.06 -10.42
CA ASN A 171 31.00 1.61 -10.43
C ASN A 171 30.43 0.93 -11.68
N ARG A 172 30.04 1.72 -12.71
CA ARG A 172 29.60 1.23 -14.03
C ARG A 172 28.36 0.32 -13.99
N PHE A 173 27.43 0.59 -13.07
CA PHE A 173 26.15 -0.13 -12.98
C PHE A 173 25.14 0.22 -14.09
N PHE A 174 25.43 1.20 -14.95
CA PHE A 174 24.55 1.62 -16.05
C PHE A 174 24.76 0.84 -17.37
N ARG A 175 25.43 -0.31 -17.31
CA ARG A 175 25.69 -1.14 -18.50
C ARG A 175 24.41 -1.82 -19.00
N PRO A 176 24.23 -1.96 -20.32
CA PRO A 176 23.12 -2.72 -20.89
C PRO A 176 23.10 -4.16 -20.36
N GLY A 177 21.92 -4.70 -20.03
CA GLY A 177 21.73 -6.10 -19.61
C GLY A 177 21.95 -6.41 -18.12
N GLN A 178 22.21 -5.41 -17.27
CA GLN A 178 22.41 -5.63 -15.82
C GLN A 178 21.12 -5.61 -14.98
N SER A 179 19.95 -5.34 -15.58
CA SER A 179 18.68 -5.39 -14.87
C SER A 179 18.03 -6.76 -15.04
N PRO A 180 17.77 -7.50 -13.95
CA PRO A 180 17.01 -8.73 -14.06
C PRO A 180 15.56 -8.38 -14.43
N GLU A 181 15.15 -8.69 -15.66
CA GLU A 181 13.72 -8.72 -15.98
C GLU A 181 13.15 -10.00 -15.37
N ILE A 182 12.54 -9.87 -14.19
CA ILE A 182 11.91 -11.01 -13.54
C ILE A 182 10.43 -10.98 -13.85
N LEU A 183 9.98 -12.03 -14.53
CA LEU A 183 8.58 -12.19 -14.89
C LEU A 183 7.73 -12.31 -13.63
N PRO A 184 6.53 -11.71 -13.58
CA PRO A 184 5.68 -11.72 -12.38
C PRO A 184 5.43 -13.12 -11.81
N HIS A 185 5.16 -14.11 -12.67
CA HIS A 185 4.94 -15.50 -12.23
C HIS A 185 6.17 -16.12 -11.57
N VAL A 186 7.39 -15.74 -11.96
CA VAL A 186 8.63 -16.20 -11.34
C VAL A 186 8.74 -15.65 -9.93
N ILE A 187 8.38 -14.38 -9.71
CA ILE A 187 8.35 -13.78 -8.37
C ILE A 187 7.33 -14.47 -7.48
N LEU A 188 6.11 -14.73 -7.96
CA LEU A 188 5.09 -15.43 -7.17
C LEU A 188 5.58 -16.81 -6.69
N LEU A 189 6.24 -17.58 -7.56
CA LEU A 189 6.83 -18.87 -7.18
C LEU A 189 7.95 -18.73 -6.14
N ARG A 190 8.79 -17.68 -6.25
CA ARG A 190 9.84 -17.42 -5.27
C ARG A 190 9.24 -17.01 -3.92
N LEU A 191 8.21 -16.18 -3.92
CA LEU A 191 7.52 -15.74 -2.70
C LEU A 191 6.88 -16.92 -1.98
N GLU A 192 6.15 -17.79 -2.67
CA GLU A 192 5.55 -18.99 -2.06
C GLU A 192 6.58 -19.93 -1.47
N LYS A 193 7.72 -20.09 -2.15
CA LYS A 193 8.81 -20.94 -1.66
C LYS A 193 9.48 -20.35 -0.42
N PHE A 194 9.62 -19.02 -0.38
CA PHE A 194 10.36 -18.33 0.67
C PHE A 194 9.51 -17.98 1.88
N PHE A 195 8.24 -17.65 1.67
CA PHE A 195 7.24 -17.28 2.69
C PHE A 195 6.03 -18.24 2.63
N PRO A 196 6.22 -19.56 2.88
CA PRO A 196 5.14 -20.54 2.79
C PRO A 196 3.98 -20.27 3.76
N GLU A 197 4.26 -19.66 4.92
CA GLU A 197 3.30 -19.34 5.98
C GLU A 197 2.24 -18.32 5.56
N CYS A 198 2.53 -17.46 4.58
CA CYS A 198 1.60 -16.42 4.10
C CYS A 198 0.51 -16.98 3.19
N GLN A 199 0.61 -18.24 2.76
CA GLN A 199 -0.40 -18.92 1.94
C GLN A 199 -0.79 -18.13 0.68
N LEU A 200 0.21 -17.53 0.00
CA LEU A 200 0.02 -16.58 -1.11
C LEU A 200 -0.96 -17.07 -2.19
N ARG A 201 -0.91 -18.35 -2.59
CA ARG A 201 -1.88 -18.92 -3.56
C ARG A 201 -3.31 -18.85 -3.08
N GLN A 202 -3.54 -19.20 -1.82
CA GLN A 202 -4.87 -19.23 -1.24
C GLN A 202 -5.42 -17.81 -1.14
N PHE A 203 -4.57 -16.86 -0.72
CA PHE A 203 -4.90 -15.44 -0.72
C PHE A 203 -5.28 -14.95 -2.12
N ILE A 204 -4.46 -15.19 -3.14
CA ILE A 204 -4.76 -14.78 -4.53
C ILE A 204 -6.07 -15.43 -5.01
N SER A 205 -6.25 -16.73 -4.79
CA SER A 205 -7.45 -17.46 -5.22
C SER A 205 -8.72 -16.93 -4.53
N GLN A 206 -8.62 -16.57 -3.25
CA GLN A 206 -9.71 -15.96 -2.50
C GLN A 206 -10.07 -14.58 -3.06
N GLU A 207 -9.08 -13.73 -3.32
CA GLU A 207 -9.31 -12.39 -3.87
C GLU A 207 -9.90 -12.45 -5.29
N GLN A 208 -9.43 -13.37 -6.13
CA GLN A 208 -10.02 -13.63 -7.45
C GLN A 208 -11.47 -14.10 -7.35
N TYR A 209 -11.78 -15.01 -6.42
CA TYR A 209 -13.15 -15.44 -6.17
C TYR A 209 -14.05 -14.27 -5.75
N LEU A 210 -13.58 -13.43 -4.82
CA LEU A 210 -14.31 -12.24 -4.38
C LEU A 210 -14.52 -11.23 -5.51
N GLU A 211 -13.54 -11.09 -6.41
CA GLU A 211 -13.63 -10.27 -7.61
C GLU A 211 -14.69 -10.79 -8.57
N THR A 212 -14.67 -12.07 -8.93
CA THR A 212 -15.71 -12.69 -9.77
C THR A 212 -17.10 -12.46 -9.16
N LYS A 213 -17.23 -12.65 -7.85
CA LYS A 213 -18.49 -12.42 -7.13
C LYS A 213 -18.93 -10.97 -7.07
N ALA A 214 -18.01 -10.01 -7.14
CA ALA A 214 -18.32 -8.59 -7.25
C ALA A 214 -18.73 -8.23 -8.69
N GLN A 215 -18.05 -8.79 -9.69
CA GLN A 215 -18.38 -8.59 -11.10
C GLN A 215 -19.77 -9.15 -11.46
N GLU A 216 -20.12 -10.34 -10.95
CA GLU A 216 -21.48 -10.92 -11.09
C GLU A 216 -22.57 -9.95 -10.60
N ILE A 217 -22.34 -9.30 -9.46
CA ILE A 217 -23.28 -8.31 -8.90
C ILE A 217 -23.27 -7.05 -9.76
N TYR A 218 -22.09 -6.55 -10.11
CA TYR A 218 -21.95 -5.32 -10.89
C TYR A 218 -22.62 -5.41 -12.27
N GLN A 219 -22.54 -6.56 -12.93
CA GLN A 219 -23.19 -6.80 -14.22
C GLN A 219 -24.72 -6.78 -14.13
N LYS A 220 -25.28 -7.15 -12.97
CA LYS A 220 -26.73 -7.19 -12.75
C LYS A 220 -27.29 -5.92 -12.12
N PHE A 221 -26.48 -5.22 -11.34
CA PHE A 221 -26.91 -4.03 -10.60
C PHE A 221 -25.74 -3.07 -10.41
N ASN A 222 -25.84 -1.91 -11.04
CA ASN A 222 -24.93 -0.78 -10.83
C ASN A 222 -25.66 0.54 -11.12
N LYS A 223 -25.04 1.67 -10.73
CA LYS A 223 -25.63 3.01 -10.88
C LYS A 223 -26.05 3.31 -12.32
N LYS A 224 -25.28 2.87 -13.32
CA LYS A 224 -25.55 3.10 -14.74
C LYS A 224 -26.78 2.30 -15.21
N LEU A 225 -26.93 1.06 -14.76
CA LEU A 225 -28.12 0.25 -15.06
C LEU A 225 -29.37 0.87 -14.47
N VAL A 226 -29.35 1.24 -13.18
CA VAL A 226 -30.50 1.84 -12.51
C VAL A 226 -30.90 3.18 -13.14
N GLN A 227 -29.93 4.03 -13.47
CA GLN A 227 -30.20 5.28 -14.22
C GLN A 227 -30.81 5.00 -15.60
N GLY A 228 -30.43 3.90 -16.26
CA GLY A 228 -31.03 3.49 -17.53
C GLY A 228 -32.48 2.99 -17.38
N TRP A 229 -32.81 2.38 -16.25
CA TRP A 229 -34.17 1.91 -15.96
C TRP A 229 -35.10 3.04 -15.49
N LEU A 230 -34.53 4.04 -14.81
CA LEU A 230 -35.21 5.20 -14.25
C LEU A 230 -34.53 6.49 -14.76
N PRO A 231 -34.73 6.87 -16.03
CA PRO A 231 -34.05 8.01 -16.63
C PRO A 231 -34.44 9.35 -15.98
N ASP A 232 -35.64 9.44 -15.41
CA ASP A 232 -36.18 10.64 -14.79
C ASP A 232 -35.66 10.87 -13.36
N LEU A 233 -34.99 9.89 -12.77
CA LEU A 233 -34.42 10.02 -11.44
C LEU A 233 -33.15 10.89 -11.50
N SER A 234 -33.14 12.00 -10.77
CA SER A 234 -32.00 12.91 -10.74
C SER A 234 -30.75 12.24 -10.15
N LYS A 235 -29.56 12.75 -10.53
CA LYS A 235 -28.29 12.17 -10.08
C LYS A 235 -28.08 12.36 -8.58
N GLU A 236 -28.65 13.42 -8.02
CA GLU A 236 -28.62 13.79 -6.61
C GLU A 236 -29.40 12.77 -5.78
N VAL A 237 -30.62 12.41 -6.19
CA VAL A 237 -31.50 11.48 -5.47
C VAL A 237 -31.13 10.01 -5.71
N LEU A 238 -30.46 9.69 -6.84
CA LEU A 238 -30.08 8.32 -7.20
C LEU A 238 -29.19 7.65 -6.14
N SER A 239 -28.33 8.38 -5.44
CA SER A 239 -27.47 7.79 -4.41
C SER A 239 -28.28 7.29 -3.21
N ASP A 240 -29.23 8.11 -2.76
CA ASP A 240 -30.10 7.80 -1.62
C ASP A 240 -31.08 6.69 -1.97
N PHE A 241 -31.65 6.75 -3.18
CA PHE A 241 -32.49 5.70 -3.74
C PHE A 241 -31.76 4.35 -3.76
N LEU A 242 -30.54 4.29 -4.29
CA LEU A 242 -29.75 3.05 -4.35
C LEU A 242 -29.43 2.52 -2.95
N THR A 243 -29.26 3.41 -1.97
CA THR A 243 -28.98 3.03 -0.58
C THR A 243 -30.23 2.43 0.06
N ALA A 244 -31.37 3.09 -0.06
CA ALA A 244 -32.65 2.62 0.45
C ALA A 244 -33.07 1.29 -0.20
N PHE A 245 -32.92 1.16 -1.53
CA PHE A 245 -33.19 -0.08 -2.26
C PHE A 245 -32.29 -1.23 -1.80
N LYS A 246 -31.03 -0.97 -1.44
CA LYS A 246 -30.16 -2.02 -0.89
C LYS A 246 -30.62 -2.45 0.50
N GLN A 247 -31.08 -1.50 1.31
CA GLN A 247 -31.46 -1.72 2.71
C GLN A 247 -32.77 -2.50 2.88
N GLN A 248 -33.69 -2.46 1.91
CA GLN A 248 -34.91 -3.28 1.98
C GLN A 248 -34.63 -4.80 1.93
N HIS A 249 -33.43 -5.22 1.52
CA HIS A 249 -33.05 -6.61 1.45
C HIS A 249 -32.12 -7.00 2.61
N VAL A 250 -32.53 -7.99 3.41
CA VAL A 250 -31.72 -8.59 4.50
C VAL A 250 -30.31 -8.97 4.00
N ASN A 251 -30.21 -9.48 2.78
CA ASN A 251 -28.93 -9.71 2.12
C ASN A 251 -29.03 -9.31 0.65
N PHE A 252 -28.77 -8.03 0.37
CA PHE A 252 -28.78 -7.47 -0.98
C PHE A 252 -27.92 -8.27 -1.97
N LYS A 253 -26.71 -8.67 -1.57
CA LYS A 253 -25.80 -9.42 -2.46
C LYS A 253 -26.36 -10.78 -2.83
N ALA A 254 -27.01 -11.48 -1.90
CA ALA A 254 -27.67 -12.75 -2.17
C ALA A 254 -28.89 -12.57 -3.10
N TYR A 255 -29.67 -11.50 -2.90
CA TYR A 255 -30.77 -11.12 -3.77
C TYR A 255 -30.31 -10.89 -5.23
N VAL A 256 -29.31 -10.04 -5.45
CA VAL A 256 -28.82 -9.78 -6.81
C VAL A 256 -28.28 -11.04 -7.49
N ARG A 257 -27.67 -11.96 -6.75
CA ARG A 257 -27.14 -13.21 -7.32
C ARG A 257 -28.24 -14.16 -7.77
N ARG A 258 -29.31 -14.32 -6.99
CA ARG A 258 -30.43 -15.23 -7.32
C ARG A 258 -31.36 -14.67 -8.39
N SER A 259 -31.45 -13.35 -8.51
CA SER A 259 -32.31 -12.69 -9.50
C SER A 259 -31.60 -12.53 -10.84
N ASN A 260 -32.37 -12.49 -11.94
CA ASN A 260 -31.89 -12.03 -13.24
C ASN A 260 -32.04 -10.50 -13.35
N VAL A 261 -31.55 -9.92 -14.45
CA VAL A 261 -31.51 -8.46 -14.62
C VAL A 261 -32.93 -7.89 -14.77
N GLU A 262 -33.82 -8.62 -15.43
CA GLU A 262 -35.21 -8.25 -15.67
C GLU A 262 -35.98 -8.14 -14.34
N GLN A 263 -35.89 -9.16 -13.48
CA GLN A 263 -36.50 -9.15 -12.15
C GLN A 263 -35.97 -7.99 -11.30
N ILE A 264 -34.66 -7.74 -11.35
CA ILE A 264 -34.07 -6.63 -10.60
C ILE A 264 -34.60 -5.29 -11.10
N CYS A 265 -34.78 -5.13 -12.42
CA CYS A 265 -35.35 -3.93 -13.01
C CYS A 265 -36.81 -3.72 -12.56
N GLU A 266 -37.63 -4.78 -12.58
CA GLU A 266 -39.02 -4.73 -12.09
C GLU A 266 -39.09 -4.33 -10.62
N ASP A 267 -38.28 -4.98 -9.77
CA ASP A 267 -38.24 -4.68 -8.33
C ASP A 267 -37.76 -3.24 -8.06
N VAL A 268 -36.81 -2.73 -8.85
CA VAL A 268 -36.34 -1.33 -8.78
C VAL A 268 -37.46 -0.36 -9.14
N LYS A 269 -38.22 -0.63 -10.21
CA LYS A 269 -39.33 0.23 -10.64
C LYS A 269 -40.47 0.23 -9.61
N ALA A 270 -40.84 -0.95 -9.09
CA ALA A 270 -41.84 -1.07 -8.05
C ALA A 270 -41.43 -0.33 -6.76
N PHE A 271 -40.14 -0.41 -6.39
CA PHE A 271 -39.62 0.35 -5.25
C PHE A 271 -39.68 1.87 -5.49
N HIS A 272 -39.39 2.34 -6.71
CA HIS A 272 -39.44 3.76 -7.07
C HIS A 272 -40.85 4.37 -6.94
N GLU A 273 -41.90 3.63 -7.31
CA GLU A 273 -43.29 4.07 -7.15
C GLU A 273 -43.68 4.33 -5.68
N GLY A 274 -43.05 3.61 -4.74
CA GLY A 274 -43.22 3.81 -3.30
C GLY A 274 -42.25 4.83 -2.67
N PHE A 275 -41.09 5.05 -3.30
CA PHE A 275 -40.01 5.90 -2.78
C PHE A 275 -40.37 7.39 -2.77
N GLY A 276 -41.11 7.85 -3.79
CA GLY A 276 -41.54 9.26 -3.90
C GLY A 276 -42.51 9.73 -2.81
N LYS A 277 -43.10 8.83 -2.01
CA LYS A 277 -44.03 9.16 -0.92
C LYS A 277 -43.35 9.36 0.45
N VAL A 278 -42.04 9.17 0.54
CA VAL A 278 -41.26 9.20 1.80
C VAL A 278 -40.33 10.42 1.90
N VAL A 279 -40.19 11.18 0.80
CA VAL A 279 -39.25 12.33 0.68
C VAL A 279 -39.98 13.68 0.56
N GLU A 280 -41.32 13.69 0.63
CA GLU A 280 -42.16 14.88 0.91
C GLU A 280 -42.51 14.94 2.40
#